data_AF-A0A6A3IF81-F1
#
_entry.id   AF-A0A6A3IF81-F1
#
_cell.length_a   1.000
_cell.length_b   1.000
_cell.length_c   1.000
_cell.angle_alpha   90.00
_cell.angle_beta   90.00
_cell.angle_gamma   90.00
#
_symmetry.space_group_name_H-M   'P 1'
#
loop_
_entity.id
_entity.type
_entity.pdbx_description
1 polymer ?
#
loop_
_entity_poly.entity_id
_entity_poly.type
_entity_poly.pdbx_seq_one_letter_code
_entity_poly.pdbx_strand_id
1 'polypeptide(L)'
;MADGVPRIADTPSDHVCAGCCMGKMREDNFSRNPEKTVKSAGVLDLIHSDVMGPMPTKTPGGCTYAVTFIDDFSRHVTVYYRIGTR
;
A
#
# COMPACT_ATOMS: atom_id res chain seq x y z
N MET A 1 -11.20 10.19 4.52
CA MET A 1 -11.84 10.77 5.73
C MET A 1 -12.99 9.85 6.05
N ALA A 2 -13.09 9.35 7.28
CA ALA A 2 -14.11 8.37 7.66
C ALA A 2 -15.44 9.07 7.95
N ASP A 3 -16.30 9.15 6.94
CA ASP A 3 -17.64 9.73 7.05
C ASP A 3 -18.63 8.71 7.63
N GLY A 4 -18.49 8.41 8.92
CA GLY A 4 -19.34 7.40 9.56
C GLY A 4 -19.14 7.18 11.05
N VAL A 5 -18.33 8.01 11.72
CA VAL A 5 -18.08 7.83 13.16
C VAL A 5 -19.37 8.10 13.94
N PRO A 6 -19.95 7.09 14.64
CA PRO A 6 -21.13 7.33 15.46
C PRO A 6 -20.82 8.39 16.51
N ARG A 7 -21.76 9.32 16.74
CA ARG A 7 -21.65 10.32 17.81
C ARG A 7 -21.78 9.59 19.14
N ILE A 8 -20.64 9.28 19.76
CA ILE A 8 -20.59 8.66 21.08
C ILE A 8 -20.95 9.77 22.08
N ALA A 9 -22.18 9.77 22.57
CA ALA A 9 -22.55 10.60 23.71
C ALA A 9 -21.90 10.00 24.97
N ASP A 10 -21.39 10.85 25.87
CA ASP A 10 -20.75 10.45 27.14
C ASP A 10 -21.72 9.78 28.15
N THR A 11 -22.94 9.49 27.72
CA THR A 11 -23.94 8.77 28.50
C THR A 11 -23.73 7.26 28.36
N PRO A 12 -23.82 6.49 29.46
CA PRO A 12 -23.63 5.05 29.42
C PRO A 12 -24.78 4.40 28.65
N SER A 13 -24.60 4.16 27.35
CA SER A 13 -25.41 3.18 26.63
C SER A 13 -24.91 1.81 27.05
N ASP A 14 -25.79 0.98 27.59
CA ASP A 14 -25.48 -0.37 28.06
C ASP A 14 -24.68 -1.18 27.01
N HIS A 15 -23.37 -1.28 27.21
CA HIS A 15 -22.42 -2.26 26.65
C HIS A 15 -21.30 -1.82 25.69
N VAL A 16 -21.12 -0.54 25.32
CA VAL A 16 -19.91 -0.14 24.55
C VAL A 16 -19.37 1.22 24.97
N CYS A 17 -18.14 1.27 25.51
CA CYS A 17 -17.48 2.53 25.87
C CYS A 17 -16.83 3.21 24.65
N ALA A 18 -16.54 4.51 24.76
CA ALA A 18 -15.93 5.28 23.67
C ALA A 18 -14.61 4.68 23.16
N GLY A 19 -13.78 4.14 24.07
CA GLY A 19 -12.55 3.44 23.71
C GLY A 19 -12.79 2.16 22.91
N CYS A 20 -13.83 1.38 23.24
CA CYS A 20 -14.22 0.19 22.48
C CYS A 20 -14.72 0.54 21.09
N CYS A 21 -15.45 1.65 20.92
CA CYS A 21 -15.87 2.12 19.61
C CYS A 21 -14.64 2.46 18.75
N MET A 22 -13.74 3.33 19.22
CA MET A 22 -12.55 3.73 18.44
C MET A 22 -11.61 2.55 18.16
N GLY A 23 -11.40 1.66 19.13
CA GLY A 23 -10.52 0.50 18.97
C GLY A 23 -11.08 -0.61 18.08
N LYS A 24 -12.40 -0.63 17.83
CA LYS A 24 -13.08 -1.60 16.96
C LYS A 24 -13.71 -0.96 15.72
N MET A 25 -13.41 0.31 15.45
CA MET A 25 -13.83 0.95 14.21
C MET A 25 -13.23 0.21 13.04
N ARG A 26 -14.12 -0.27 12.15
CA ARG A 26 -13.72 -0.77 10.84
C ARG A 26 -13.70 0.41 9.88
N GLU A 27 -12.70 0.46 9.03
CA GLU A 27 -12.71 1.36 7.88
C GLU A 27 -13.79 0.89 6.89
N ASP A 28 -14.63 1.83 6.45
CA ASP A 28 -15.59 1.56 5.38
C ASP A 28 -14.87 1.08 4.12
N ASN A 29 -15.59 0.38 3.25
CA ASN A 29 -15.01 -0.06 2.00
C ASN A 29 -14.49 1.15 1.22
N PHE A 30 -13.20 1.12 0.85
CA PHE A 30 -12.63 2.09 -0.07
C PHE A 30 -13.51 2.16 -1.33
N SER A 31 -14.01 3.36 -1.64
CA SER A 31 -14.84 3.54 -2.83
C SER A 31 -14.04 3.13 -4.07
N ARG A 32 -14.39 2.01 -4.68
CA ARG A 32 -13.87 1.60 -5.99
C ARG A 32 -14.55 2.49 -7.03
N ASN A 33 -14.02 3.69 -7.25
CA ASN A 33 -14.40 4.48 -8.40
C ASN A 33 -13.48 4.08 -9.59
N PRO A 34 -14.00 3.37 -10.61
CA PRO A 34 -13.20 2.99 -11.78
C PRO A 34 -12.66 4.20 -12.54
N GLU A 35 -13.34 5.35 -12.50
CA GLU A 35 -12.88 6.61 -13.11
C GLU A 35 -11.70 7.24 -12.35
N LYS A 36 -11.52 6.90 -11.06
CA LYS A 36 -10.36 7.32 -10.25
C LYS A 36 -9.19 6.34 -10.33
N THR A 37 -9.35 5.23 -11.03
CA THR A 37 -8.24 4.28 -11.23
C THR A 37 -7.34 4.83 -12.32
N VAL A 38 -6.16 5.34 -11.95
CA VAL A 38 -5.15 5.74 -12.92
C VAL A 38 -4.72 4.49 -13.68
N LYS A 39 -4.97 4.47 -14.99
CA LYS A 39 -4.52 3.43 -15.93
C LYS A 39 -3.66 4.09 -16.99
N SER A 40 -2.55 3.47 -17.35
CA SER A 40 -1.71 3.90 -18.48
C SER A 40 -2.49 3.82 -19.81
N ALA A 41 -2.32 4.80 -20.70
CA ALA A 41 -2.90 4.80 -22.04
C ALA A 41 -1.92 4.29 -23.12
N GLY A 42 -0.62 4.29 -22.81
CA GLY A 42 0.47 3.82 -23.66
C GLY A 42 1.69 3.37 -22.86
N VAL A 43 2.68 2.85 -23.59
CA VAL A 43 3.95 2.34 -23.04
C VAL A 43 4.73 3.45 -22.35
N LEU A 44 5.18 3.20 -21.11
CA LEU A 44 5.93 4.14 -20.24
C LEU A 44 5.13 5.34 -19.71
N ASP A 45 3.79 5.36 -19.85
CA ASP A 45 2.95 6.41 -19.26
C ASP A 45 2.91 6.35 -17.72
N LEU A 46 2.95 5.13 -17.16
CA LEU A 46 2.91 4.88 -15.73
C LEU A 46 3.81 3.70 -15.38
N ILE A 47 4.82 3.97 -14.54
CA ILE A 47 5.75 2.97 -14.06
C ILE A 47 5.59 2.84 -12.55
N HIS A 48 5.32 1.62 -12.09
CA HIS A 48 5.33 1.26 -10.68
C HIS A 48 6.75 0.82 -10.31
N SER A 49 7.39 1.56 -9.42
CA SER A 49 8.72 1.21 -8.90
C SER A 49 8.66 0.81 -7.44
N ASP A 50 9.35 -0.26 -7.07
CA ASP A 50 9.45 -0.70 -5.68
C ASP A 50 10.90 -1.11 -5.34
N VAL A 51 11.23 -1.05 -4.05
CA VAL A 51 12.53 -1.46 -3.51
C VAL A 51 12.32 -2.56 -2.50
N MET A 52 12.89 -3.73 -2.81
CA MET A 52 12.95 -4.87 -1.91
C MET A 52 14.33 -4.90 -1.24
N GLY A 53 14.39 -4.86 0.10
CA GLY A 53 15.61 -5.16 0.86
C GLY A 53 15.74 -4.39 2.19
N PRO A 54 16.79 -4.65 2.99
CA PRO A 54 17.85 -5.64 2.76
C PRO A 54 17.34 -7.08 2.97
N MET A 55 17.53 -7.93 1.98
CA MET A 55 17.14 -9.34 2.03
C MET A 55 18.13 -10.16 2.87
N PRO A 56 17.65 -11.17 3.62
CA PRO A 56 18.51 -12.02 4.46
C PRO A 56 19.46 -12.89 3.63
N THR A 57 19.00 -13.34 2.46
CA THR A 57 19.80 -14.13 1.53
C THR A 57 20.37 -13.22 0.45
N LYS A 58 21.69 -13.28 0.26
CA LYS A 58 22.37 -12.56 -0.82
C LYS A 58 22.18 -13.29 -2.15
N THR A 59 22.07 -12.54 -3.23
CA THR A 59 22.20 -13.11 -4.57
C THR A 59 23.64 -13.62 -4.78
N PRO A 60 23.91 -14.45 -5.81
CA PRO A 60 25.27 -14.86 -6.16
C PRO A 60 26.23 -13.67 -6.39
N GLY A 61 25.71 -12.52 -6.84
CA GLY A 61 26.45 -11.27 -6.99
C GLY A 61 26.60 -10.45 -5.71
N GLY A 62 26.28 -11.01 -4.55
CA GLY A 62 26.39 -10.34 -3.24
C GLY A 62 25.36 -9.25 -2.99
N CYS A 63 24.34 -9.12 -3.85
CA CYS A 63 23.30 -8.09 -3.71
C CYS A 63 22.30 -8.46 -2.62
N THR A 64 21.85 -7.46 -1.87
CA THR A 64 20.85 -7.58 -0.80
C THR A 64 19.60 -6.77 -1.09
N TYR A 65 19.61 -5.96 -2.15
CA TYR A 65 18.47 -5.17 -2.59
C TYR A 65 18.12 -5.51 -4.03
N ALA A 66 16.84 -5.40 -4.35
CA ALA A 66 16.32 -5.43 -5.71
C ALA A 66 15.41 -4.21 -5.91
N VAL A 67 15.60 -3.50 -7.03
CA VAL A 67 14.74 -2.40 -7.45
C VAL A 67 13.95 -2.87 -8.66
N THR A 68 12.63 -2.82 -8.58
CA THR A 68 11.75 -3.21 -9.68
C THR A 68 11.19 -1.96 -10.36
N PHE A 69 11.07 -2.02 -11.68
CA PHE A 69 10.33 -1.06 -12.50
C PHE A 69 9.34 -1.85 -13.35
N ILE A 70 8.06 -1.57 -13.17
CA ILE A 70 6.96 -2.28 -13.83
C ILE A 70 6.17 -1.25 -14.64
N ASP A 71 6.18 -1.38 -15.96
CA ASP A 71 5.32 -0.58 -16.82
C ASP A 71 3.86 -1.07 -16.72
N ASP A 72 2.93 -0.17 -16.42
CA ASP A 72 1.51 -0.51 -16.24
C ASP A 72 0.86 -0.97 -17.55
N PHE A 73 1.29 -0.42 -18.70
CA PHE A 73 0.68 -0.71 -20.00
C PHE A 73 1.16 -2.04 -20.58
N SER A 74 2.46 -2.16 -20.81
CA SER A 74 3.08 -3.33 -21.45
C SER A 74 3.27 -4.50 -20.49
N ARG A 75 3.16 -4.27 -19.17
CA ARG A 75 3.53 -5.22 -18.12
C ARG A 75 5.00 -5.64 -18.17
N HIS A 76 5.85 -4.88 -18.87
CA HIS A 76 7.28 -5.11 -18.88
C HIS A 76 7.88 -4.85 -17.49
N VAL A 77 8.72 -5.78 -17.03
CA VAL A 77 9.37 -5.71 -15.73
C VAL A 77 10.87 -5.68 -15.92
N THR A 78 11.52 -4.66 -15.36
CA THR A 78 12.97 -4.59 -15.24
C THR A 78 13.37 -4.65 -13.77
N VAL A 79 14.37 -5.46 -13.45
CA VAL A 79 14.88 -5.62 -12.07
C VAL A 79 16.36 -5.30 -12.01
N TYR A 80 16.74 -4.42 -11.09
CA TYR A 80 18.12 -4.05 -10.82
C TYR A 80 18.55 -4.55 -9.44
N TYR A 81 19.59 -5.38 -9.41
CA TYR A 81 20.17 -5.86 -8.16
C TYR A 81 21.23 -4.90 -7.64
N ARG A 82 21.20 -4.63 -6.32
CA ARG A 82 22.12 -3.71 -5.66
C ARG A 82 22.74 -4.34 -4.43
N ILE A 83 24.04 -4.12 -4.27
CA ILE A 83 24.77 -4.42 -3.03
C ILE A 83 24.41 -3.34 -2.02
N GLY A 84 23.95 -3.75 -0.84
CA GLY A 84 23.79 -2.84 0.29
C GLY A 84 25.15 -2.43 0.84
N THR A 85 25.62 -1.24 0.48
CA THR A 85 26.75 -0.61 1.15
C THR A 85 26.23 0.16 2.36
N ARG A 86 26.90 0.02 3.51
CA ARG A 86 26.65 0.86 4.70
C ARG A 86 26.97 2.31 4.41
#